data_AF-A0A9D0Q2S6-F1
#
_entry.id   AF-A0A9D0Q2S6-F1
#
_cell.length_a   1.000
_cell.length_b   1.000
_cell.length_c   1.000
_cell.angle_alpha   90.00
_cell.angle_beta   90.00
_cell.angle_gamma   90.00
#
_symmetry.space_group_name_H-M   'P 1'
#
loop_
_entity.id
_entity.type
_entity.pdbx_description
1 polymer ?
#
loop_
_entity_poly.entity_id
_entity_poly.type
_entity_poly.pdbx_seq_one_letter_code
_entity_poly.pdbx_strand_id
1 'polypeptide(L)'
;MNYRGIFVFNQSFYYLLVFVVALTQTTACSTTSPPPLNKPLVDITGNSLSVKPKPLKKYTRSDDLTLVLTFSGGGTRAAAFTYGVLKQLRDTKLGSKYANKRLLDEVDVISSVSGGSFTAAYYGLFG
;
A
#
# COMPACT_ATOMS: atom_id res chain seq x y z
N MET A 1 -3.75 -63.77 -1.83
CA MET A 1 -2.46 -63.08 -1.74
C MET A 1 -2.72 -61.58 -1.74
N ASN A 2 -2.49 -60.94 -0.59
CA ASN A 2 -2.83 -59.55 -0.31
C ASN A 2 -1.63 -58.64 -0.64
N TYR A 3 -1.77 -57.71 -1.59
CA TYR A 3 -0.81 -56.62 -1.80
C TYR A 3 -1.41 -55.32 -1.22
N ARG A 4 -1.06 -55.00 0.03
CA ARG A 4 -1.31 -53.68 0.61
C ARG A 4 -0.06 -52.81 0.40
N GLY A 5 -0.01 -52.09 -0.73
CA GLY A 5 1.01 -51.07 -0.99
C GLY A 5 0.66 -49.78 -0.26
N ILE A 6 1.07 -49.66 1.00
CA ILE A 6 1.02 -48.40 1.75
C ILE A 6 2.28 -47.62 1.37
N PHE A 7 2.11 -46.54 0.59
CA PHE A 7 3.15 -45.56 0.31
C PHE A 7 3.59 -44.91 1.63
N VAL A 8 4.72 -45.34 2.18
CA VAL A 8 5.36 -44.69 3.33
C VAL A 8 6.03 -43.41 2.82
N PHE A 9 5.33 -42.28 2.94
CA PHE A 9 5.95 -40.97 2.76
C PHE A 9 6.97 -40.77 3.90
N ASN A 10 8.26 -40.81 3.56
CA ASN A 10 9.35 -40.64 4.52
C ASN A 10 9.38 -39.18 5.02
N GLN A 11 9.68 -38.98 6.32
CA GLN A 11 9.86 -37.68 6.97
C GLN A 11 10.81 -36.75 6.17
N SER A 12 11.82 -37.32 5.51
CA SER A 12 12.74 -36.57 4.63
C SER A 12 12.05 -35.97 3.40
N PHE A 13 11.03 -36.64 2.84
CA PHE A 13 10.25 -36.12 1.71
C PHE A 13 9.36 -34.95 2.15
N TYR A 14 8.81 -35.02 3.36
CA TYR A 14 8.04 -33.93 3.94
C TYR A 14 8.90 -32.68 4.15
N TYR A 15 10.11 -32.83 4.71
CA TYR A 15 11.04 -31.70 4.85
C TYR A 15 11.47 -31.12 3.50
N LEU A 16 11.73 -31.97 2.49
CA LEU A 16 12.03 -31.52 1.14
C LEU A 16 10.88 -30.68 0.56
N LEU A 17 9.64 -31.13 0.71
CA LEU A 17 8.47 -30.43 0.22
C LEU A 17 8.25 -29.09 0.93
N VAL A 18 8.41 -29.05 2.26
CA VAL A 18 8.37 -27.80 3.03
C VAL A 18 9.47 -26.84 2.59
N PHE A 19 10.69 -27.34 2.33
CA PHE A 19 11.81 -26.53 1.89
C PHE A 19 11.61 -25.95 0.47
N VAL A 20 11.09 -26.75 -0.46
CA VAL A 20 10.74 -26.31 -1.82
C VAL A 20 9.62 -25.27 -1.77
N VAL A 21 8.56 -25.49 -0.98
CA VAL A 21 7.48 -24.51 -0.81
C VAL A 21 8.01 -23.20 -0.21
N ALA A 22 8.89 -23.27 0.81
CA ALA A 22 9.52 -22.08 1.39
C ALA A 22 10.39 -21.32 0.36
N LEU A 23 11.14 -22.02 -0.50
CA LEU A 23 11.94 -21.42 -1.56
C LEU A 23 11.08 -20.79 -2.67
N THR A 24 9.91 -21.35 -2.98
CA THR A 24 9.01 -20.76 -3.99
C THR A 24 8.32 -19.48 -3.50
N GLN A 25 8.19 -19.28 -2.18
CA GLN A 25 7.57 -18.07 -1.62
C GLN A 25 8.49 -16.84 -1.66
N THR A 26 9.81 -17.02 -1.75
CA THR A 26 10.77 -15.90 -1.73
C THR A 26 10.99 -15.25 -3.11
N THR A 27 10.59 -15.91 -4.20
CA THR A 27 10.72 -15.37 -5.57
C THR A 27 9.55 -14.47 -5.99
N ALA A 28 8.50 -14.35 -5.18
CA ALA A 28 7.32 -13.54 -5.46
C ALA A 28 7.52 -12.02 -5.28
N CYS A 29 8.71 -11.57 -4.86
CA CYS A 29 9.00 -10.15 -4.59
C CYS A 29 9.63 -9.37 -5.76
N SER A 30 9.97 -9.99 -6.90
CA SER A 30 10.69 -9.27 -7.98
C SER A 30 9.91 -9.02 -9.28
N THR A 31 8.75 -9.63 -9.49
CA THR A 31 8.13 -9.58 -10.83
C THR A 31 7.03 -8.53 -10.93
N THR A 32 7.46 -7.29 -11.22
CA THR A 32 6.96 -6.39 -12.29
C THR A 32 7.47 -4.98 -11.99
N SER A 33 8.61 -4.61 -12.58
CA SER A 33 8.98 -3.20 -12.70
C SER A 33 8.23 -2.65 -13.91
N PRO A 34 7.19 -1.81 -13.75
CA PRO A 34 6.68 -1.07 -14.90
C PRO A 34 7.84 -0.26 -15.50
N PRO A 35 7.83 -0.03 -16.83
CA PRO A 35 8.86 0.78 -17.46
C PRO A 35 8.98 2.13 -16.73
N PRO A 36 10.19 2.70 -16.62
CA PRO A 36 10.40 3.96 -15.94
C PRO A 36 9.48 5.03 -16.54
N LEU A 37 8.50 5.48 -15.75
CA LEU A 37 7.54 6.49 -16.18
C LEU A 37 8.18 7.88 -16.27
N ASN A 38 9.29 8.08 -15.54
CA ASN A 38 10.07 9.30 -15.59
C ASN A 38 10.82 9.35 -16.93
N LYS A 39 10.29 10.16 -17.85
CA LYS A 39 11.07 10.64 -18.99
C LYS A 39 12.17 11.57 -18.46
N PRO A 40 13.40 11.52 -18.99
CA PRO A 40 14.44 12.47 -18.62
C PRO A 40 13.94 13.89 -18.83
N LEU A 41 14.25 14.78 -17.90
CA LEU A 41 13.86 16.19 -17.97
C LEU A 41 14.55 16.81 -19.19
N VAL A 42 13.76 17.28 -20.15
CA VAL A 42 14.26 17.91 -21.39
C VAL A 42 14.75 19.34 -21.12
N ASP A 43 14.37 19.91 -19.97
CA ASP A 43 14.70 21.28 -19.59
C ASP A 43 15.19 21.35 -18.15
N ILE A 44 16.52 21.50 -17.99
CA ILE A 44 17.21 21.65 -16.70
C ILE A 44 17.24 23.12 -16.27
N THR A 45 16.67 24.06 -17.04
CA THR A 45 16.58 25.45 -16.57
C THR A 45 15.67 25.48 -15.33
N GLY A 46 16.20 25.97 -14.21
CA GLY A 46 15.63 25.86 -12.86
C GLY A 46 14.20 26.41 -12.66
N ASN A 47 13.59 26.98 -13.70
CA ASN A 47 12.17 27.33 -13.72
C ASN A 47 11.25 26.09 -13.71
N SER A 48 11.66 24.95 -14.29
CA SER A 48 10.85 23.73 -14.34
C SER A 48 10.88 22.92 -13.03
N LEU A 49 11.89 23.13 -12.20
CA LEU A 49 12.09 22.47 -10.89
C LEU A 49 11.46 23.24 -9.72
N SER A 50 10.95 24.44 -9.98
CA SER A 50 10.26 25.25 -8.98
C SER A 50 8.85 24.70 -8.72
N VAL A 51 8.77 23.60 -7.96
CA VAL A 51 7.52 23.14 -7.37
C VAL A 51 7.12 24.18 -6.34
N LYS A 52 6.31 25.17 -6.75
CA LYS A 52 5.66 26.06 -5.79
C LYS A 52 4.81 25.17 -4.88
N PRO A 53 5.09 25.09 -3.57
CA PRO A 53 4.27 24.30 -2.67
C PRO A 53 2.85 24.84 -2.77
N LYS A 54 1.92 23.99 -3.20
CA LYS A 54 0.50 24.34 -3.17
C LYS A 54 0.17 24.60 -1.71
N PRO A 55 -0.50 25.73 -1.37
CA PRO A 55 -0.90 25.98 0.00
C PRO A 55 -1.69 24.76 0.48
N LEU A 56 -1.22 24.14 1.57
CA LEU A 56 -1.87 22.97 2.13
C LEU A 56 -3.33 23.34 2.39
N LYS A 57 -4.24 22.54 1.82
CA LYS A 57 -5.66 22.74 2.03
C LYS A 57 -5.91 22.58 3.52
N LYS A 58 -6.26 23.68 4.21
CA LYS A 58 -6.54 23.66 5.64
C LYS A 58 -7.86 22.92 5.85
N TYR A 59 -7.78 21.61 6.09
CA TYR A 59 -8.93 20.84 6.54
C TYR A 59 -9.24 21.30 7.96
N THR A 60 -10.38 21.98 8.13
CA THR A 60 -10.97 22.19 9.45
C THR A 60 -11.42 20.82 9.93
N ARG A 61 -10.63 20.16 10.79
CA ARG A 61 -10.95 18.86 11.40
C ARG A 61 -11.72 19.05 12.69
N SER A 62 -12.35 18.01 13.20
CA SER A 62 -12.96 18.07 14.54
C SER A 62 -11.92 17.79 15.61
N ASP A 63 -11.95 18.52 16.73
CA ASP A 63 -11.07 18.26 17.88
C ASP A 63 -11.44 16.98 18.65
N ASP A 64 -12.57 16.35 18.29
CA ASP A 64 -13.14 15.19 18.98
C ASP A 64 -12.67 13.82 18.43
N LEU A 65 -11.97 13.80 17.29
CA LEU A 65 -11.57 12.57 16.58
C LEU A 65 -10.12 12.69 16.09
N THR A 66 -9.27 11.75 16.50
CA THR A 66 -7.93 11.56 15.92
C THR A 66 -7.88 10.27 15.15
N LEU A 67 -7.56 10.33 13.85
CA LEU A 67 -7.49 9.17 12.96
C LEU A 67 -6.08 9.02 12.37
N VAL A 68 -5.42 7.93 12.78
CA VAL A 68 -4.08 7.55 12.31
C VAL A 68 -4.17 6.30 11.44
N LEU A 69 -3.57 6.35 10.25
CA LEU A 69 -3.45 5.21 9.34
C LEU A 69 -2.02 4.68 9.33
N THR A 70 -1.87 3.36 9.39
CA THR A 70 -0.56 2.69 9.30
C THR A 70 -0.59 1.65 8.17
N PHE A 71 0.20 1.90 7.13
CA PHE A 71 0.23 1.05 5.94
C PHE A 71 1.53 0.25 5.88
N SER A 72 1.39 -1.08 5.91
CA SER A 72 2.51 -2.01 5.76
C SER A 72 3.06 -2.04 4.33
N GLY A 73 4.22 -2.69 4.18
CA GLY A 73 4.81 -3.02 2.89
C GLY A 73 4.10 -4.17 2.19
N GLY A 74 4.63 -4.57 1.03
CA GLY A 74 4.03 -5.64 0.20
C GLY A 74 3.90 -5.29 -1.29
N GLY A 75 4.74 -4.37 -1.77
CA GLY A 75 4.82 -3.99 -3.19
C GLY A 75 3.52 -3.44 -3.75
N THR A 76 3.23 -3.78 -5.00
CA THR A 76 2.06 -3.28 -5.75
C THR A 76 0.73 -3.71 -5.14
N ARG A 77 0.66 -4.87 -4.48
CA ARG A 77 -0.57 -5.31 -3.77
C ARG A 77 -0.88 -4.41 -2.59
N ALA A 78 0.13 -4.05 -1.79
CA ALA A 78 -0.03 -3.10 -0.69
C ALA A 78 -0.45 -1.72 -1.22
N ALA A 79 0.14 -1.25 -2.33
CA ALA A 79 -0.26 0.01 -2.97
C ALA A 79 -1.73 -0.03 -3.44
N ALA A 80 -2.17 -1.09 -4.11
CA ALA A 80 -3.55 -1.22 -4.56
C ALA A 80 -4.55 -1.30 -3.39
N PHE A 81 -4.21 -2.04 -2.33
CA PHE A 81 -5.05 -2.16 -1.14
C PHE A 81 -5.22 -0.81 -0.43
N THR A 82 -4.12 -0.11 -0.17
CA THR A 82 -4.13 1.20 0.49
C THR A 82 -4.87 2.26 -0.33
N TYR A 83 -4.74 2.22 -1.67
CA TYR A 83 -5.57 3.05 -2.55
C TYR A 83 -7.07 2.78 -2.35
N GLY A 84 -7.45 1.50 -2.29
CA GLY A 84 -8.83 1.08 -2.03
C GLY A 84 -9.34 1.57 -0.67
N VAL A 85 -8.52 1.45 0.38
CA VAL A 85 -8.84 1.96 1.72
C VAL A 85 -9.11 3.47 1.67
N LEU A 86 -8.19 4.27 1.11
CA LEU A 86 -8.37 5.73 1.02
C LEU A 86 -9.62 6.09 0.20
N LYS A 87 -9.92 5.35 -0.88
CA LYS A 87 -11.14 5.53 -1.66
C LYS A 87 -12.39 5.27 -0.83
N GLN A 88 -12.41 4.21 -0.02
CA GLN A 88 -13.56 3.91 0.83
C GLN A 88 -13.72 4.94 1.96
N LEU A 89 -12.63 5.44 2.54
CA LEU A 89 -12.68 6.51 3.54
C LEU A 89 -13.24 7.81 2.95
N ARG A 90 -12.94 8.11 1.69
CA ARG A 90 -13.51 9.26 0.96
C ARG A 90 -15.02 9.11 0.77
N ASP A 91 -15.47 7.90 0.48
CA ASP A 91 -16.87 7.63 0.17
C ASP A 91 -17.72 7.45 1.44
N THR A 92 -17.07 7.18 2.59
CA THR A 92 -17.70 7.13 3.91
C THR A 92 -17.92 8.55 4.45
N LYS A 93 -19.19 8.93 4.66
CA LYS A 93 -19.55 10.18 5.33
C LYS A 93 -19.73 9.96 6.83
N LEU A 94 -19.24 10.91 7.61
CA LEU A 94 -19.55 11.02 9.03
C LEU A 94 -20.97 11.59 9.22
N GLY A 95 -21.58 11.36 10.38
CA GLY A 95 -22.92 11.88 10.67
C GLY A 95 -22.98 13.40 10.82
N SER A 96 -24.19 13.93 11.04
CA SER A 96 -24.46 15.37 11.13
C SER A 96 -23.60 16.13 12.15
N LYS A 97 -23.15 15.48 13.23
CA LYS A 97 -22.20 16.05 14.22
C LYS A 97 -20.93 16.61 13.55
N TYR A 98 -20.48 15.97 12.47
CA TYR A 98 -19.27 16.32 11.74
C TYR A 98 -19.57 17.02 10.41
N ALA A 99 -20.69 17.72 10.32
CA ALA A 99 -21.11 18.44 9.10
C ALA A 99 -21.15 17.55 7.83
N ASN A 100 -21.42 16.24 7.98
CA ASN A 100 -21.42 15.26 6.89
C ASN A 100 -20.09 15.20 6.09
N LYS A 101 -18.97 15.54 6.73
CA LYS A 101 -17.63 15.40 6.15
C LYS A 101 -17.30 13.95 5.82
N ARG A 102 -16.30 13.76 4.95
CA ARG A 102 -15.79 12.43 4.62
C ARG A 102 -14.85 11.97 5.73
N LEU A 103 -14.84 10.68 6.01
CA LEU A 103 -13.92 10.11 6.99
C LEU A 103 -12.46 10.32 6.58
N LEU A 104 -12.18 10.36 5.28
CA LEU A 104 -10.85 10.69 4.74
C LEU A 104 -10.36 12.09 5.16
N ASP A 105 -11.27 13.07 5.27
CA ASP A 105 -10.91 14.46 5.61
C ASP A 105 -10.46 14.60 7.07
N GLU A 106 -10.80 13.62 7.92
CA GLU A 106 -10.41 13.57 9.34
C GLU A 106 -9.13 12.74 9.57
N VAL A 107 -8.45 12.24 8.53
CA VAL A 107 -7.14 11.58 8.68
C VAL A 107 -6.07 12.61 9.06
N ASP A 108 -5.43 12.39 10.21
CA ASP A 108 -4.41 13.29 10.77
C ASP A 108 -2.99 12.86 10.38
N VAL A 109 -2.71 11.57 10.49
CA VAL A 109 -1.37 11.02 10.29
C VAL A 109 -1.46 9.75 9.46
N ILE A 110 -0.57 9.65 8.48
CA ILE A 110 -0.32 8.40 7.75
C ILE A 110 1.13 8.00 7.98
N SER A 111 1.33 6.84 8.58
CA SER A 111 2.62 6.14 8.59
C SER A 111 2.59 5.03 7.54
N SER A 112 3.67 4.87 6.77
CA SER A 112 3.73 3.85 5.74
C SER A 112 5.14 3.38 5.47
N VAL A 113 5.29 2.15 4.98
CA VAL A 113 6.58 1.59 4.54
C VAL A 113 6.47 0.91 3.17
N SER A 114 7.55 0.95 2.39
CA SER A 114 7.69 0.22 1.12
C SER A 114 6.50 0.47 0.16
N GLY A 115 5.78 -0.58 -0.25
CA GLY A 115 4.66 -0.50 -1.18
C GLY A 115 3.49 0.38 -0.72
N GLY A 116 3.23 0.47 0.59
CA GLY A 116 2.18 1.34 1.14
C GLY A 116 2.50 2.84 1.03
N SER A 117 3.76 3.19 0.81
CA SER A 117 4.19 4.59 0.73
C SER A 117 3.83 5.26 -0.60
N PHE A 118 3.60 4.51 -1.68
CA PHE A 118 3.25 5.08 -2.99
C PHE A 118 1.94 5.88 -2.92
N THR A 119 0.89 5.27 -2.38
CA THR A 119 -0.43 5.90 -2.23
C THR A 119 -0.44 6.93 -1.12
N ALA A 120 0.25 6.67 0.00
CA ALA A 120 0.38 7.63 1.10
C ALA A 120 1.06 8.93 0.65
N ALA A 121 2.16 8.84 -0.10
CA ALA A 121 2.86 10.00 -0.65
C ALA A 121 2.01 10.75 -1.67
N TYR A 122 1.32 10.02 -2.57
CA TYR A 122 0.40 10.62 -3.53
C TYR A 122 -0.74 11.38 -2.81
N TYR A 123 -1.34 10.77 -1.78
CA TYR A 123 -2.34 11.43 -0.96
C TYR A 123 -1.80 12.65 -0.23
N GLY A 124 -0.61 12.57 0.38
CA GLY A 124 0.01 13.71 1.06
C GLY A 124 0.30 14.90 0.12
N LEU A 125 0.60 14.64 -1.15
CA LEU A 125 0.92 15.68 -2.13
C LEU A 125 -0.31 16.28 -2.83
N PHE A 126 -1.36 15.46 -3.06
CA PHE A 126 -2.50 15.83 -3.91
C PHE A 126 -3.88 15.77 -3.23
N GLY A 127 -3.97 15.27 -2.00
CA GLY A 127 -5.21 15.12 -1.21
C GLY A 127 -5.77 16.42 -0.61
#